data_AF-A0A4Q1BZI4-F1
#
_entry.id   AF-A0A4Q1BZI4-F1
#
_cell.length_a   1.000
_cell.length_b   1.000
_cell.length_c   1.000
_cell.angle_alpha   90.00
_cell.angle_beta   90.00
_cell.angle_gamma   90.00
#
_symmetry.space_group_name_H-M   'P 1'
#
loop_
_entity.id
_entity.type
_entity.pdbx_description
1 polymer ?
#
loop_
_entity_poly.entity_id
_entity_poly.type
_entity_poly.pdbx_seq_one_letter_code
_entity_poly.pdbx_strand_id
1 'polypeptide(L)'
;MLNSITLFISTLLMGSPADSTQYQLIVGSYTKAKNPGIEVFDVDLATAKTKANYVRENPNASYQALSSDGNLLYSVSEEGGGKSAISAYARNANGTYTKLNSSPTVGDGPCFVKFHEATRTVYVANYGSGSLNVFKTGEDGRLLPAAQAFFYKGSSVVTGRQDSPHAHMVAIAPDQKSLYVPDLGSDKIHWHSILPDGTLTENYQSIAVNPGNGPRHMIFHPNGNLAYVINELNGTIDVFKISAQGLDKIQNIVSDTSTKLTVKASADIHISPNGKWLISSNRITSDNLALFAIQPDGKLKSMGYQAVAKMPRNFSYDPSGKWLFVASQTENRIQVFSVNQQTGQLSDSKQDISVSSPVCLLFLKKPDSPEERLQALGIQLLKPSTPLANYVKFTRAGNIAYLSGHLPEKADGGFVLGKLGNKLTVEEGQAAAKFAGIALISTLKGQLGDLRRVKRILKVTGYVNSDPSFTQQPMVMNGFSDLMVAVFGDKGKHARSAIGVNTLPNNAAVEVEMIVELY
;
A
#
# COMPACT_ATOMS: atom_id res chain seq x y z
N MET A 1 -48.32 -20.54 -40.95
CA MET A 1 -47.22 -19.58 -41.10
C MET A 1 -47.54 -18.34 -40.28
N LEU A 2 -47.06 -18.26 -39.05
CA LEU A 2 -46.97 -17.01 -38.29
C LEU A 2 -45.91 -17.22 -37.20
N ASN A 3 -44.74 -16.62 -37.40
CA ASN A 3 -43.61 -16.64 -36.47
C ASN A 3 -43.80 -15.53 -35.44
N SER A 4 -43.82 -15.87 -34.15
CA SER A 4 -43.67 -14.91 -33.05
C SER A 4 -42.19 -14.90 -32.64
N ILE A 5 -41.53 -13.77 -32.90
CA ILE A 5 -40.16 -13.47 -32.44
C ILE A 5 -40.28 -12.83 -31.07
N THR A 6 -39.83 -13.53 -30.03
CA THR A 6 -39.67 -12.97 -28.68
C THR A 6 -38.33 -12.25 -28.59
N LEU A 7 -38.37 -10.92 -28.54
CA LEU A 7 -37.19 -10.06 -28.39
C LEU A 7 -36.79 -10.01 -26.91
N PHE A 8 -35.70 -10.67 -26.54
CA PHE A 8 -35.04 -10.47 -25.24
C PHE A 8 -34.30 -9.14 -25.25
N ILE A 9 -34.86 -8.12 -24.59
CA ILE A 9 -34.15 -6.89 -24.28
C ILE A 9 -33.25 -7.18 -23.08
N SER A 10 -31.97 -7.49 -23.33
CA SER A 10 -30.95 -7.49 -22.31
C SER A 10 -30.75 -6.03 -21.86
N THR A 11 -31.20 -5.72 -20.64
CA THR A 11 -30.86 -4.46 -20.00
C THR A 11 -29.38 -4.52 -19.67
N LEU A 12 -28.57 -3.87 -20.49
CA LEU A 12 -27.17 -3.60 -20.20
C LEU A 12 -27.15 -2.78 -18.89
N LEU A 13 -26.83 -3.43 -17.77
CA LEU A 13 -26.39 -2.77 -16.56
C LEU A 13 -25.10 -2.04 -16.93
N MET A 14 -25.22 -0.82 -17.45
CA MET A 14 -24.12 0.12 -17.47
C MET A 14 -23.78 0.38 -16.00
N GLY A 15 -22.79 -0.36 -15.50
CA GLY A 15 -22.13 -0.02 -14.26
C GLY A 15 -21.78 1.46 -14.35
N SER A 16 -22.27 2.23 -13.39
CA SER A 16 -21.77 3.59 -13.16
C SER A 16 -20.25 3.51 -13.21
N PRO A 17 -19.53 4.44 -13.88
CA PRO A 17 -18.08 4.42 -13.85
C PRO A 17 -17.67 4.37 -12.38
N ALA A 18 -17.16 3.22 -11.94
CA ALA A 18 -16.59 3.08 -10.63
C ALA A 18 -15.54 4.19 -10.51
N ASP A 19 -15.64 4.99 -9.45
CA ASP A 19 -14.80 6.16 -9.20
C ASP A 19 -13.37 5.86 -9.68
N SER A 20 -12.97 6.45 -10.81
CA SER A 20 -11.64 6.24 -11.41
C SER A 20 -10.54 6.98 -10.64
N THR A 21 -10.90 7.54 -9.49
CA THR A 21 -9.99 8.22 -8.58
C THR A 21 -9.61 7.25 -7.47
N GLN A 22 -8.45 7.52 -6.85
CA GLN A 22 -8.10 7.11 -5.49
C GLN A 22 -6.99 6.04 -5.34
N TYR A 23 -5.94 6.07 -6.17
CA TYR A 23 -4.64 5.52 -5.77
C TYR A 23 -3.71 6.63 -5.30
N GLN A 24 -2.79 6.30 -4.40
CA GLN A 24 -1.62 7.11 -4.09
C GLN A 24 -0.39 6.44 -4.67
N LEU A 25 0.51 7.22 -5.27
CA LEU A 25 1.86 6.81 -5.58
C LEU A 25 2.78 7.37 -4.50
N ILE A 26 3.41 6.48 -3.75
CA ILE A 26 4.46 6.81 -2.78
C ILE A 26 5.79 6.70 -3.51
N VAL A 27 6.57 7.77 -3.46
CA VAL A 27 7.87 7.88 -4.13
C VAL A 27 8.96 8.03 -3.07
N GLY A 28 9.89 7.08 -3.05
CA GLY A 28 11.12 7.15 -2.28
C GLY A 28 12.28 7.74 -3.09
N SER A 29 13.11 8.57 -2.44
CA SER A 29 14.21 9.29 -3.05
C SER A 29 15.48 9.31 -2.19
N TYR A 30 16.65 9.39 -2.84
CA TYR A 30 17.85 9.86 -2.16
C TYR A 30 17.72 11.34 -1.78
N THR A 31 18.32 11.77 -0.67
CA THR A 31 18.07 13.11 -0.07
C THR A 31 19.24 14.08 -0.19
N LYS A 32 20.23 13.80 -1.07
CA LYS A 32 21.38 14.70 -1.29
C LYS A 32 20.95 16.09 -1.79
N ALA A 33 19.83 16.18 -2.50
CA ALA A 33 19.25 17.44 -2.95
C ALA A 33 18.43 18.18 -1.88
N LYS A 34 18.48 17.73 -0.61
CA LYS A 34 17.68 18.25 0.51
C LYS A 34 16.16 18.15 0.30
N ASN A 35 15.73 17.26 -0.57
CA ASN A 35 14.34 16.82 -0.70
C ASN A 35 13.92 15.98 0.53
N PRO A 36 12.61 15.86 0.82
CA PRO A 36 12.11 15.21 2.03
C PRO A 36 12.42 13.71 2.12
N GLY A 37 12.68 13.05 0.99
CA GLY A 37 12.94 11.62 0.89
C GLY A 37 11.70 10.83 0.50
N ILE A 38 10.53 11.11 1.08
CA ILE A 38 9.26 10.52 0.65
C ILE A 38 8.30 11.59 0.15
N GLU A 39 7.82 11.43 -1.08
CA GLU A 39 6.81 12.29 -1.70
C GLU A 39 5.61 11.43 -2.12
N VAL A 40 4.38 11.89 -1.83
CA VAL A 40 3.14 11.16 -2.12
C VAL A 40 2.28 11.94 -3.09
N PHE A 41 1.82 11.27 -4.13
CA PHE A 41 0.97 11.80 -5.18
C PHE A 41 -0.36 11.07 -5.19
N ASP A 42 -1.47 11.78 -5.41
CA ASP A 42 -2.71 11.15 -5.85
C ASP A 42 -2.62 10.82 -7.34
N VAL A 43 -3.12 9.65 -7.74
CA VAL A 43 -3.08 9.16 -9.12
C VAL A 43 -4.48 8.77 -9.59
N ASP A 44 -4.85 9.27 -10.77
CA ASP A 44 -6.00 8.80 -11.54
C ASP A 44 -5.53 7.71 -12.52
N LEU A 45 -5.91 6.45 -12.27
CA LEU A 45 -5.47 5.32 -13.12
C LEU A 45 -6.19 5.28 -14.48
N ALA A 46 -7.27 6.02 -14.69
CA ALA A 46 -7.86 6.11 -16.02
C ALA A 46 -6.95 6.89 -16.97
N THR A 47 -6.34 7.98 -16.47
CA THR A 47 -5.56 8.94 -17.27
C THR A 47 -4.05 8.94 -16.99
N ALA A 48 -3.61 8.28 -15.92
CA ALA A 48 -2.27 8.35 -15.34
C ALA A 48 -1.86 9.73 -14.79
N LYS A 49 -2.79 10.69 -14.73
CA LYS A 49 -2.49 12.03 -14.19
C LYS A 49 -2.24 11.96 -12.70
N THR A 50 -1.27 12.75 -12.25
CA THR A 50 -0.89 12.83 -10.84
C THR A 50 -1.08 14.23 -10.28
N LYS A 51 -1.32 14.28 -8.96
CA LYS A 51 -1.39 15.52 -8.19
C LYS A 51 -0.58 15.33 -6.91
N ALA A 52 0.37 16.23 -6.64
CA ALA A 52 1.10 16.22 -5.38
C ALA A 52 0.12 16.28 -4.18
N ASN A 53 0.35 15.45 -3.17
CA ASN A 53 -0.52 15.34 -2.01
C ASN A 53 0.22 15.81 -0.74
N TYR A 54 1.20 15.05 -0.25
CA TYR A 54 1.99 15.42 0.91
C TYR A 54 3.40 14.83 0.85
N VAL A 55 4.27 15.30 1.74
CA VAL A 55 5.66 14.81 1.87
C VAL A 55 5.93 14.25 3.27
N ARG A 56 6.93 13.39 3.39
CA ARG A 56 7.44 12.88 4.67
C ARG A 56 8.95 12.87 4.70
N GLU A 57 9.49 13.39 5.80
CA GLU A 57 10.91 13.34 6.06
C GLU A 57 11.35 11.90 6.38
N ASN A 58 12.24 11.40 5.55
CA ASN A 58 13.02 10.19 5.81
C ASN A 58 14.35 10.30 5.03
N PRO A 59 15.50 10.44 5.71
CA PRO A 59 16.79 10.55 5.04
C PRO A 59 17.05 9.36 4.13
N ASN A 60 17.51 9.60 2.91
CA ASN A 60 17.85 8.58 1.91
C ASN A 60 16.83 7.44 1.86
N ALA A 61 15.55 7.79 1.66
CA ALA A 61 14.42 6.87 1.61
C ALA A 61 14.41 6.04 0.31
N SER A 62 15.42 5.21 0.14
CA SER A 62 15.71 4.58 -1.15
C SER A 62 14.82 3.38 -1.48
N TYR A 63 14.14 2.80 -0.48
CA TYR A 63 13.20 1.70 -0.66
C TYR A 63 12.14 1.67 0.44
N GLN A 64 10.93 1.24 0.09
CA GLN A 64 9.80 1.13 1.01
C GLN A 64 9.10 -0.23 0.90
N ALA A 65 8.36 -0.59 1.95
CA ALA A 65 7.40 -1.69 1.96
C ALA A 65 6.10 -1.26 2.63
N LEU A 66 4.98 -1.68 2.06
CA LEU A 66 3.65 -1.51 2.63
C LEU A 66 3.16 -2.81 3.27
N SER A 67 2.32 -2.70 4.29
CA SER A 67 1.39 -3.78 4.60
C SER A 67 0.35 -3.92 3.48
N SER A 68 -0.19 -5.13 3.34
CA SER A 68 -1.19 -5.52 2.35
C SER A 68 -2.48 -4.69 2.42
N ASP A 69 -2.88 -4.27 3.63
CA ASP A 69 -4.00 -3.36 3.87
C ASP A 69 -3.61 -1.88 3.68
N GLY A 70 -2.32 -1.60 3.50
CA GLY A 70 -1.78 -0.26 3.36
C GLY A 70 -1.91 0.59 4.61
N ASN A 71 -2.02 0.00 5.81
CA ASN A 71 -2.06 0.74 7.07
C ASN A 71 -0.65 1.02 7.63
N LEU A 72 0.35 0.23 7.23
CA LEU A 72 1.73 0.38 7.67
C LEU A 72 2.64 0.62 6.46
N LEU A 73 3.60 1.52 6.65
CA LEU A 73 4.67 1.80 5.70
C LEU A 73 6.01 1.70 6.44
N TYR A 74 6.95 0.95 5.89
CA TYR A 74 8.32 0.87 6.35
C TYR A 74 9.25 1.45 5.30
N SER A 75 10.19 2.30 5.70
CA SER A 75 11.18 2.91 4.80
C SER A 75 12.57 2.72 5.36
N VAL A 76 13.51 2.31 4.51
CA VAL A 76 14.94 2.35 4.86
C VAL A 76 15.42 3.79 4.88
N SER A 77 16.46 4.04 5.67
CA SER A 77 17.32 5.22 5.55
C SER A 77 18.71 4.73 5.12
N GLU A 78 18.97 4.75 3.81
CA GLU A 78 20.18 4.20 3.18
C GLU A 78 21.38 5.12 3.44
N GLU A 79 21.86 5.10 4.68
CA GLU A 79 23.03 5.86 5.14
C GLU A 79 24.19 4.92 5.53
N GLY A 80 25.22 5.48 6.15
CA GLY A 80 26.33 4.73 6.73
C GLY A 80 26.91 5.46 7.95
N GLY A 81 27.88 4.85 8.62
CA GLY A 81 28.55 5.46 9.77
C GLY A 81 27.63 5.62 10.98
N GLY A 82 26.78 4.61 11.23
CA GLY A 82 25.90 4.57 12.39
C GLY A 82 24.58 5.34 12.25
N LYS A 83 24.29 5.86 11.05
CA LYS A 83 23.00 6.53 10.74
C LYS A 83 21.98 5.66 10.00
N SER A 84 22.41 4.45 9.62
CA SER A 84 21.59 3.45 8.96
C SER A 84 20.42 3.04 9.85
N ALA A 85 19.20 3.13 9.31
CA ALA A 85 17.99 2.87 10.08
C ALA A 85 16.84 2.40 9.21
N ILE A 86 15.81 1.85 9.86
CA ILE A 86 14.49 1.64 9.30
C ILE A 86 13.46 2.44 10.09
N SER A 87 12.54 3.10 9.38
CA SER A 87 11.46 3.90 9.94
C SER A 87 10.11 3.24 9.69
N ALA A 88 9.24 3.21 10.70
CA ALA A 88 7.86 2.74 10.60
C ALA A 88 6.89 3.92 10.62
N TYR A 89 5.82 3.81 9.84
CA TYR A 89 4.76 4.80 9.74
C TYR A 89 3.38 4.11 9.75
N ALA A 90 2.40 4.73 10.40
CA ALA A 90 1.00 4.30 10.39
C ALA A 90 0.14 5.25 9.55
N ARG A 91 -0.82 4.70 8.82
CA ARG A 91 -1.76 5.48 8.03
C ARG A 91 -2.85 6.08 8.93
N ASN A 92 -3.06 7.38 8.81
CA ASN A 92 -4.14 8.10 9.48
C ASN A 92 -5.45 7.98 8.68
N ALA A 93 -6.57 8.28 9.34
CA ALA A 93 -7.90 8.35 8.71
C ALA A 93 -7.97 9.25 7.46
N ASN A 94 -7.17 10.32 7.41
CA ASN A 94 -7.10 11.23 6.26
C ASN A 94 -6.26 10.68 5.09
N GLY A 95 -5.79 9.44 5.17
CA GLY A 95 -4.99 8.78 4.14
C GLY A 95 -3.51 9.16 4.12
N THR A 96 -3.04 9.97 5.08
CA THR A 96 -1.62 10.33 5.21
C THR A 96 -0.90 9.43 6.21
N TYR A 97 0.41 9.21 6.06
CA TYR A 97 1.20 8.43 7.04
C TYR A 97 1.72 9.30 8.20
N THR A 98 1.81 8.78 9.42
CA THR A 98 2.51 9.42 10.55
C THR A 98 3.63 8.51 11.00
N LYS A 99 4.81 9.08 11.29
CA LYS A 99 5.95 8.31 11.77
C LYS A 99 5.65 7.74 13.16
N LEU A 100 5.86 6.44 13.33
CA LEU A 100 5.70 5.74 14.60
C LEU A 100 7.00 5.73 15.41
N ASN A 101 8.08 5.23 14.80
CA ASN A 101 9.43 5.23 15.33
C ASN A 101 10.47 4.93 14.23
N SER A 102 11.74 4.93 14.60
CA SER A 102 12.83 4.33 13.81
C SER A 102 13.63 3.38 14.69
N SER A 103 14.20 2.35 14.08
CA SER A 103 15.20 1.47 14.70
C SER A 103 16.48 1.46 13.87
N PRO A 104 17.67 1.57 14.48
CA PRO A 104 18.92 1.44 13.76
C PRO A 104 19.07 0.04 13.17
N THR A 105 19.72 -0.06 12.02
CA THR A 105 20.17 -1.35 11.47
C THR A 105 21.49 -1.77 12.09
N VAL A 106 21.71 -3.07 12.17
CA VAL A 106 23.00 -3.68 12.48
C VAL A 106 23.75 -3.86 11.16
N GLY A 107 24.67 -2.95 10.88
CA GLY A 107 25.32 -2.81 9.57
C GLY A 107 24.83 -1.57 8.81
N ASP A 108 25.45 -1.31 7.65
CA ASP A 108 25.34 -0.05 6.90
C ASP A 108 24.74 -0.22 5.50
N GLY A 109 24.12 0.85 5.00
CA GLY A 109 23.53 0.93 3.67
C GLY A 109 22.29 0.04 3.46
N PRO A 110 21.26 0.12 4.32
CA PRO A 110 20.01 -0.60 4.09
C PRO A 110 19.36 -0.12 2.79
N CYS A 111 19.27 -1.01 1.80
CA CYS A 111 18.84 -0.66 0.43
C CYS A 111 17.52 -1.34 0.02
N PHE A 112 16.98 -2.22 0.87
CA PHE A 112 15.74 -2.94 0.58
C PHE A 112 15.04 -3.37 1.87
N VAL A 113 13.70 -3.37 1.85
CA VAL A 113 12.87 -3.80 2.98
C VAL A 113 11.68 -4.63 2.49
N LYS A 114 11.27 -5.63 3.28
CA LYS A 114 9.98 -6.33 3.17
C LYS A 114 9.30 -6.48 4.52
N PHE A 115 7.98 -6.42 4.51
CA PHE A 115 7.14 -6.78 5.64
C PHE A 115 6.48 -8.14 5.39
N HIS A 116 6.56 -9.02 6.37
CA HIS A 116 5.92 -10.33 6.38
C HIS A 116 4.70 -10.28 7.29
N GLU A 117 3.52 -10.29 6.68
CA GLU A 117 2.22 -10.14 7.36
C GLU A 117 2.00 -11.20 8.42
N ALA A 118 2.21 -12.48 8.05
CA ALA A 118 1.84 -13.62 8.88
C ALA A 118 2.54 -13.61 10.25
N THR A 119 3.79 -13.12 10.30
CA THR A 119 4.59 -13.06 11.53
C THR A 119 4.89 -11.63 11.97
N ARG A 120 4.26 -10.63 11.36
CA ARG A 120 4.47 -9.20 11.59
C ARG A 120 5.95 -8.81 11.70
N THR A 121 6.78 -9.34 10.81
CA THR A 121 8.23 -9.20 10.84
C THR A 121 8.72 -8.37 9.66
N VAL A 122 9.70 -7.51 9.88
CA VAL A 122 10.35 -6.69 8.86
C VAL A 122 11.75 -7.22 8.58
N TYR A 123 12.05 -7.48 7.32
CA TYR A 123 13.36 -7.93 6.85
C TYR A 123 14.04 -6.81 6.06
N VAL A 124 15.34 -6.59 6.29
CA VAL A 124 16.11 -5.52 5.66
C VAL A 124 17.42 -6.06 5.09
N ALA A 125 17.72 -5.74 3.84
CA ALA A 125 19.02 -6.01 3.23
C ALA A 125 19.91 -4.75 3.34
N ASN A 126 21.12 -4.93 3.88
CA ASN A 126 22.13 -3.90 4.01
C ASN A 126 23.22 -4.15 2.96
N TYR A 127 23.27 -3.29 1.94
CA TYR A 127 24.25 -3.36 0.87
C TYR A 127 25.66 -3.09 1.39
N GLY A 128 25.84 -2.02 2.17
CA GLY A 128 27.16 -1.54 2.59
C GLY A 128 27.92 -2.55 3.46
N SER A 129 27.20 -3.26 4.34
CA SER A 129 27.78 -4.28 5.21
C SER A 129 27.58 -5.72 4.76
N GLY A 130 26.86 -5.96 3.65
CA GLY A 130 26.59 -7.31 3.17
C GLY A 130 25.79 -8.15 4.17
N SER A 131 24.74 -7.57 4.76
CA SER A 131 24.01 -8.21 5.86
C SER A 131 22.50 -8.21 5.71
N LEU A 132 21.84 -9.15 6.37
CA LEU A 132 20.38 -9.23 6.54
C LEU A 132 20.02 -8.88 7.99
N ASN A 133 19.00 -8.06 8.21
CA ASN A 133 18.48 -7.76 9.54
C ASN A 133 17.01 -8.17 9.67
N VAL A 134 16.62 -8.63 10.85
CA VAL A 134 15.26 -9.06 11.19
C VAL A 134 14.73 -8.19 12.33
N PHE A 135 13.59 -7.54 12.12
CA PHE A 135 12.91 -6.71 13.14
C PHE A 135 11.51 -7.25 13.41
N LYS A 136 11.15 -7.40 14.68
CA LYS A 136 9.76 -7.62 15.08
C LYS A 136 9.00 -6.31 15.16
N THR A 137 7.68 -6.39 15.12
CA THR A 137 6.82 -5.21 15.30
C THR A 137 5.86 -5.38 16.47
N GLY A 138 5.52 -4.27 17.11
CA GLY A 138 4.39 -4.21 18.04
C GLY A 138 3.05 -4.35 17.31
N GLU A 139 1.96 -4.44 18.07
CA GLU A 139 0.59 -4.51 17.52
C GLU A 139 0.23 -3.28 16.67
N ASP A 140 0.76 -2.11 17.04
CA ASP A 140 0.60 -0.84 16.32
C ASP A 140 1.53 -0.67 15.11
N GLY A 141 2.41 -1.65 14.85
CA GLY A 141 3.38 -1.63 13.75
C GLY A 141 4.70 -0.93 14.08
N ARG A 142 4.94 -0.49 15.32
CA ARG A 142 6.24 0.03 15.74
C ARG A 142 7.33 -1.03 15.63
N LEU A 143 8.51 -0.63 15.18
CA LEU A 143 9.68 -1.50 15.11
C LEU A 143 10.25 -1.74 16.51
N LEU A 144 10.54 -2.99 16.85
CA LEU A 144 11.41 -3.34 17.97
C LEU A 144 12.88 -3.31 17.52
N PRO A 145 13.87 -3.29 18.44
CA PRO A 145 15.27 -3.47 18.09
C PRO A 145 15.51 -4.72 17.22
N ALA A 146 16.57 -4.70 16.42
CA ALA A 146 16.92 -5.84 15.56
C ALA A 146 17.02 -7.13 16.40
N ALA A 147 16.20 -8.12 16.04
CA ALA A 147 16.14 -9.42 16.70
C ALA A 147 17.26 -10.35 16.23
N GLN A 148 17.62 -10.27 14.93
CA GLN A 148 18.72 -11.01 14.34
C GLN A 148 19.45 -10.16 13.29
N ALA A 149 20.74 -10.44 13.10
CA ALA A 149 21.55 -9.89 12.03
C ALA A 149 22.50 -10.97 11.48
N PHE A 150 22.47 -11.17 10.17
CA PHE A 150 23.32 -12.12 9.46
C PHE A 150 24.32 -11.37 8.61
N PHE A 151 25.61 -11.57 8.84
CA PHE A 151 26.68 -11.04 8.01
C PHE A 151 27.20 -12.15 7.10
N TYR A 152 27.02 -11.96 5.80
CA TYR A 152 27.46 -12.95 4.83
C TYR A 152 28.99 -12.89 4.66
N LYS A 153 29.53 -13.92 4.00
CA LYS A 153 30.97 -14.04 3.71
C LYS A 153 31.19 -14.48 2.28
N GLY A 154 32.24 -13.95 1.68
CA GLY A 154 32.67 -14.29 0.33
C GLY A 154 33.06 -13.05 -0.46
N SER A 155 33.47 -13.30 -1.69
CA SER A 155 33.85 -12.30 -2.69
C SER A 155 33.68 -12.97 -4.05
N SER A 156 33.86 -12.19 -5.12
CA SER A 156 33.89 -12.70 -6.48
C SER A 156 34.84 -11.90 -7.37
N VAL A 157 34.67 -11.96 -8.69
CA VAL A 157 35.70 -11.65 -9.68
C VAL A 157 35.77 -10.17 -10.08
N VAL A 158 34.74 -9.36 -9.81
CA VAL A 158 34.73 -7.93 -10.18
C VAL A 158 35.31 -7.07 -9.07
N THR A 159 36.60 -6.78 -9.16
CA THR A 159 37.34 -5.93 -8.21
C THR A 159 36.65 -4.58 -7.97
N GLY A 160 36.58 -4.15 -6.71
CA GLY A 160 35.92 -2.90 -6.29
C GLY A 160 34.39 -3.00 -6.16
N ARG A 161 33.77 -4.06 -6.70
CA ARG A 161 32.32 -4.31 -6.60
C ARG A 161 31.97 -5.62 -5.91
N GLN A 162 32.91 -6.55 -5.86
CA GLN A 162 32.74 -7.91 -5.34
C GLN A 162 33.87 -8.31 -4.39
N ASP A 163 34.55 -7.34 -3.77
CA ASP A 163 35.61 -7.61 -2.80
C ASP A 163 35.06 -8.11 -1.46
N SER A 164 33.76 -7.90 -1.22
CA SER A 164 33.02 -8.33 -0.03
C SER A 164 31.53 -8.51 -0.36
N PRO A 165 30.74 -9.15 0.51
CA PRO A 165 29.30 -9.29 0.34
C PRO A 165 28.54 -7.96 0.27
N HIS A 166 27.48 -7.93 -0.52
CA HIS A 166 26.55 -6.84 -0.73
C HIS A 166 25.12 -7.38 -0.93
N ALA A 167 24.46 -7.73 0.18
CA ALA A 167 23.06 -8.13 0.19
C ALA A 167 22.19 -6.99 -0.37
N HIS A 168 21.49 -7.24 -1.47
CA HIS A 168 20.80 -6.16 -2.20
C HIS A 168 19.27 -6.24 -2.08
N MET A 169 18.71 -7.41 -1.78
CA MET A 169 17.26 -7.59 -1.66
C MET A 169 16.92 -8.65 -0.62
N VAL A 170 15.72 -8.55 -0.03
CA VAL A 170 15.05 -9.65 0.67
C VAL A 170 13.79 -10.04 -0.11
N ALA A 171 13.66 -11.32 -0.44
CA ALA A 171 12.55 -11.85 -1.21
C ALA A 171 11.87 -13.00 -0.45
N ILE A 172 10.65 -12.78 0.02
CA ILE A 172 9.82 -13.83 0.63
C ILE A 172 9.19 -14.64 -0.50
N ALA A 173 9.38 -15.95 -0.48
CA ALA A 173 8.83 -16.84 -1.47
C ALA A 173 7.31 -17.01 -1.31
N PRO A 174 6.61 -17.48 -2.37
CA PRO A 174 5.16 -17.70 -2.33
C PRO A 174 4.69 -18.62 -1.19
N ASP A 175 5.53 -19.54 -0.72
CA ASP A 175 5.25 -20.44 0.40
C ASP A 175 5.15 -19.74 1.78
N GLN A 176 5.53 -18.45 1.86
CA GLN A 176 5.63 -17.64 3.08
C GLN A 176 6.56 -18.22 4.16
N LYS A 177 7.42 -19.16 3.78
CA LYS A 177 8.32 -19.91 4.65
C LYS A 177 9.78 -19.85 4.21
N SER A 178 10.04 -19.43 2.98
CA SER A 178 11.38 -19.30 2.43
C SER A 178 11.70 -17.82 2.19
N LEU A 179 12.89 -17.39 2.60
CA LEU A 179 13.42 -16.06 2.35
C LEU A 179 14.73 -16.14 1.58
N TYR A 180 14.81 -15.45 0.44
CA TYR A 180 15.97 -15.39 -0.43
C TYR A 180 16.64 -14.02 -0.39
N VAL A 181 17.97 -13.99 -0.39
CA VAL A 181 18.79 -12.77 -0.37
C VAL A 181 19.82 -12.81 -1.49
N PRO A 182 19.56 -12.14 -2.63
CA PRO A 182 20.60 -11.87 -3.63
C PRO A 182 21.74 -11.06 -3.02
N ASP A 183 22.95 -11.61 -3.11
CA ASP A 183 24.20 -10.98 -2.70
C ASP A 183 25.05 -10.68 -3.94
N LEU A 184 25.09 -9.40 -4.30
CA LEU A 184 25.83 -8.89 -5.44
C LEU A 184 27.34 -9.17 -5.29
N GLY A 185 27.84 -9.05 -4.06
CA GLY A 185 29.26 -9.06 -3.77
C GLY A 185 29.90 -10.44 -3.83
N SER A 186 29.12 -11.50 -3.57
CA SER A 186 29.64 -12.88 -3.52
C SER A 186 29.11 -13.81 -4.62
N ASP A 187 28.31 -13.30 -5.55
CA ASP A 187 27.62 -14.09 -6.59
C ASP A 187 26.81 -15.26 -6.02
N LYS A 188 26.04 -14.96 -4.97
CA LYS A 188 25.19 -15.94 -4.31
C LYS A 188 23.78 -15.41 -4.11
N ILE A 189 22.85 -16.34 -3.98
CA ILE A 189 21.52 -16.11 -3.43
C ILE A 189 21.44 -16.94 -2.15
N HIS A 190 21.42 -16.27 -1.00
CA HIS A 190 21.27 -16.93 0.29
C HIS A 190 19.81 -17.30 0.55
N TRP A 191 19.57 -18.45 1.17
CA TRP A 191 18.22 -18.96 1.44
C TRP A 191 18.09 -19.33 2.91
N HIS A 192 17.17 -18.66 3.61
CA HIS A 192 16.77 -18.92 4.98
C HIS A 192 15.36 -19.50 5.05
N SER A 193 15.10 -20.33 6.06
CA SER A 193 13.73 -20.67 6.46
C SER A 193 13.19 -19.64 7.45
N ILE A 194 11.95 -19.21 7.24
CA ILE A 194 11.19 -18.35 8.15
C ILE A 194 10.54 -19.26 9.20
N LEU A 195 10.87 -19.03 10.47
CA LEU A 195 10.29 -19.73 11.62
C LEU A 195 8.89 -19.19 11.94
N PRO A 196 8.06 -19.93 12.71
CA PRO A 196 6.68 -19.52 13.02
C PRO A 196 6.57 -18.16 13.73
N ASP A 197 7.58 -17.76 14.50
CA ASP A 197 7.61 -16.44 15.13
C ASP A 197 8.07 -15.34 14.16
N GLY A 198 8.60 -15.70 12.99
CA GLY A 198 9.17 -14.85 11.94
C GLY A 198 10.67 -14.64 12.03
N THR A 199 11.37 -15.26 12.97
CA THR A 199 12.84 -15.28 12.95
C THR A 199 13.33 -16.19 11.83
N LEU A 200 14.63 -16.15 11.54
CA LEU A 200 15.24 -16.95 10.50
C LEU A 200 16.13 -18.03 11.10
N THR A 201 16.23 -19.17 10.41
CA THR A 201 17.21 -20.20 10.76
C THR A 201 18.63 -19.66 10.63
N GLU A 202 19.47 -19.95 11.63
CA GLU A 202 20.90 -19.59 11.64
C GLU A 202 21.68 -20.31 10.53
N ASN A 203 21.32 -21.57 10.27
CA ASN A 203 21.83 -22.31 9.13
C ASN A 203 21.04 -21.91 7.88
N TYR A 204 21.72 -21.27 6.94
CA TYR A 204 21.19 -20.89 5.63
C TYR A 204 21.95 -21.59 4.52
N GLN A 205 21.28 -21.74 3.37
CA GLN A 205 21.90 -22.28 2.16
C GLN A 205 22.36 -21.13 1.25
N SER A 206 23.29 -21.41 0.35
CA SER A 206 23.73 -20.43 -0.64
C SER A 206 23.77 -21.06 -2.01
N ILE A 207 23.04 -20.46 -2.95
CA ILE A 207 22.97 -20.89 -4.34
C ILE A 207 23.92 -19.99 -5.12
N ALA A 208 24.98 -20.57 -5.70
CA ALA A 208 25.93 -19.82 -6.50
C ALA A 208 25.35 -19.47 -7.87
N VAL A 209 25.55 -18.23 -8.31
CA VAL A 209 25.34 -17.83 -9.70
C VAL A 209 26.68 -17.77 -10.43
N ASN A 210 26.68 -17.44 -11.72
CA ASN A 210 27.93 -17.38 -12.48
C ASN A 210 28.81 -16.23 -11.92
N PRO A 211 30.13 -16.41 -11.81
CA PRO A 211 31.02 -15.35 -11.35
C PRO A 211 30.93 -14.09 -12.22
N GLY A 212 30.84 -12.93 -11.58
CA GLY A 212 30.71 -11.61 -12.18
C GLY A 212 29.27 -11.20 -12.49
N ASN A 213 28.27 -12.01 -12.11
CA ASN A 213 26.86 -11.67 -12.31
C ASN A 213 26.44 -10.46 -11.47
N GLY A 214 26.72 -10.50 -10.18
CA GLY A 214 26.22 -9.55 -9.18
C GLY A 214 24.69 -9.61 -9.06
N PRO A 215 24.11 -10.69 -8.52
CA PRO A 215 22.66 -10.83 -8.41
C PRO A 215 22.08 -9.70 -7.51
N ARG A 216 21.07 -9.00 -8.02
CA ARG A 216 20.58 -7.75 -7.43
C ARG A 216 19.15 -7.89 -6.90
N HIS A 217 18.16 -7.82 -7.78
CA HIS A 217 16.75 -7.99 -7.43
C HIS A 217 16.24 -9.33 -7.97
N MET A 218 15.23 -9.87 -7.32
CA MET A 218 14.54 -11.06 -7.78
C MET A 218 13.03 -10.95 -7.63
N ILE A 219 12.29 -11.62 -8.51
CA ILE A 219 10.83 -11.66 -8.48
C ILE A 219 10.32 -13.06 -8.74
N PHE A 220 9.28 -13.46 -8.02
CA PHE A 220 8.58 -14.71 -8.23
C PHE A 220 7.44 -14.52 -9.23
N HIS A 221 7.27 -15.49 -10.14
CA HIS A 221 6.12 -15.50 -11.02
C HIS A 221 4.82 -15.68 -10.21
N PRO A 222 3.70 -15.04 -10.59
CA PRO A 222 2.42 -15.17 -9.86
C PRO A 222 1.89 -16.61 -9.72
N ASN A 223 2.33 -17.54 -10.58
CA ASN A 223 2.00 -18.97 -10.45
C ASN A 223 2.76 -19.70 -9.32
N GLY A 224 3.73 -19.04 -8.70
CA GLY A 224 4.49 -19.54 -7.56
C GLY A 224 5.61 -20.54 -7.86
N ASN A 225 5.88 -20.86 -9.13
CA ASN A 225 6.80 -21.96 -9.50
C ASN A 225 8.12 -21.50 -10.13
N LEU A 226 8.27 -20.20 -10.39
CA LEU A 226 9.40 -19.63 -11.10
C LEU A 226 9.94 -18.40 -10.36
N ALA A 227 11.25 -18.19 -10.46
CA ALA A 227 11.92 -16.98 -10.00
C ALA A 227 12.80 -16.41 -11.11
N TYR A 228 12.88 -15.09 -11.18
CA TYR A 228 13.74 -14.36 -12.12
C TYR A 228 14.65 -13.44 -11.32
N VAL A 229 15.95 -13.46 -11.61
CA VAL A 229 16.97 -12.68 -10.90
C VAL A 229 17.70 -11.79 -11.90
N ILE A 230 17.65 -10.48 -11.70
CA ILE A 230 18.43 -9.52 -12.48
C ILE A 230 19.84 -9.40 -11.89
N ASN A 231 20.84 -9.55 -12.74
CA ASN A 231 22.26 -9.50 -12.40
C ASN A 231 22.83 -8.14 -12.82
N GLU A 232 23.27 -7.33 -11.85
CA GLU A 232 23.66 -5.93 -12.05
C GLU A 232 24.93 -5.80 -12.89
N LEU A 233 25.96 -6.59 -12.58
CA LEU A 233 27.33 -6.35 -13.03
C LEU A 233 27.60 -6.91 -14.42
N ASN A 234 26.87 -7.95 -14.84
CA ASN A 234 26.98 -8.49 -16.19
C ASN A 234 25.78 -8.17 -17.09
N GLY A 235 24.69 -7.64 -16.54
CA GLY A 235 23.49 -7.26 -17.28
C GLY A 235 22.73 -8.45 -17.86
N THR A 236 22.55 -9.52 -17.09
CA THR A 236 21.77 -10.70 -17.48
C THR A 236 20.62 -10.97 -16.52
N ILE A 237 19.67 -11.81 -16.94
CA ILE A 237 18.63 -12.37 -16.06
C ILE A 237 18.85 -13.88 -15.99
N ASP A 238 18.94 -14.41 -14.77
CA ASP A 238 18.84 -15.84 -14.51
C ASP A 238 17.37 -16.22 -14.25
N VAL A 239 16.91 -17.30 -14.88
CA VAL A 239 15.58 -17.86 -14.71
C VAL A 239 15.69 -19.18 -13.96
N PHE A 240 14.90 -19.35 -12.91
CA PHE A 240 14.90 -20.52 -12.06
C PHE A 240 13.52 -21.16 -11.98
N LYS A 241 13.49 -22.49 -11.93
CA LYS A 241 12.36 -23.24 -11.36
C LYS A 241 12.57 -23.36 -9.85
N ILE A 242 11.48 -23.27 -9.10
CA ILE A 242 11.50 -23.48 -7.65
C ILE A 242 11.30 -24.97 -7.39
N SER A 243 12.19 -25.57 -6.61
CA SER A 243 12.14 -26.97 -6.20
C SER A 243 12.26 -27.09 -4.68
N ALA A 244 12.11 -28.30 -4.15
CA ALA A 244 12.29 -28.56 -2.73
C ALA A 244 13.74 -28.29 -2.27
N GLN A 245 14.70 -28.28 -3.20
CA GLN A 245 16.11 -28.01 -2.96
C GLN A 245 16.49 -26.54 -3.22
N GLY A 246 15.52 -25.66 -3.52
CA GLY A 246 15.73 -24.23 -3.72
C GLY A 246 15.46 -23.79 -5.16
N LEU A 247 16.49 -23.26 -5.84
CA LEU A 247 16.36 -22.65 -7.17
C LEU A 247 17.18 -23.41 -8.21
N ASP A 248 16.51 -24.01 -9.19
CA ASP A 248 17.12 -24.73 -10.31
C ASP A 248 17.18 -23.85 -11.56
N LYS A 249 18.38 -23.43 -11.97
CA LYS A 249 18.55 -22.52 -13.13
C LYS A 249 18.16 -23.21 -14.44
N ILE A 250 17.26 -22.60 -15.20
CA ILE A 250 16.78 -23.12 -16.49
C ILE A 250 17.17 -22.24 -17.69
N GLN A 251 17.61 -21.00 -17.45
CA GLN A 251 18.05 -20.08 -18.49
C GLN A 251 18.93 -18.97 -17.89
N ASN A 252 19.87 -18.48 -18.69
CA ASN A 252 20.49 -17.16 -18.53
C ASN A 252 20.26 -16.40 -19.84
N ILE A 253 19.83 -15.14 -19.76
CA ILE A 253 19.54 -14.31 -20.94
C ILE A 253 20.04 -12.88 -20.74
N VAL A 254 20.49 -12.23 -21.81
CA VAL A 254 21.00 -10.85 -21.77
C VAL A 254 19.85 -9.85 -21.54
N SER A 255 20.05 -8.96 -20.57
CA SER A 255 19.23 -7.78 -20.29
C SER A 255 19.85 -6.51 -20.83
N ASP A 256 21.17 -6.34 -20.70
CA ASP A 256 21.89 -5.17 -21.19
C ASP A 256 22.85 -5.55 -22.31
N THR A 257 22.52 -5.13 -23.53
CA THR A 257 23.33 -5.38 -24.74
C THR A 257 24.42 -4.36 -24.98
N SER A 258 24.53 -3.32 -24.14
CA SER A 258 25.54 -2.28 -24.31
C SER A 258 26.94 -2.86 -24.29
N THR A 259 27.79 -2.44 -25.21
CA THR A 259 29.22 -2.80 -25.23
C THR A 259 30.11 -1.67 -24.67
N LYS A 260 29.51 -0.58 -24.15
CA LYS A 260 30.24 0.62 -23.72
C LYS A 260 31.19 0.38 -22.54
N LEU A 261 30.79 -0.47 -21.60
CA LEU A 261 31.57 -0.83 -20.41
C LEU A 261 31.50 -2.34 -20.22
N THR A 262 32.56 -2.93 -19.68
CA THR A 262 32.57 -4.36 -19.32
C THR A 262 31.59 -4.64 -18.19
N VAL A 263 31.69 -3.88 -17.09
CA VAL A 263 30.75 -3.95 -15.96
C VAL A 263 29.50 -3.14 -16.29
N LYS A 264 28.34 -3.78 -16.18
CA LYS A 264 27.01 -3.19 -16.42
C LYS A 264 26.45 -2.56 -15.14
N ALA A 265 25.23 -2.05 -15.24
CA ALA A 265 24.48 -1.50 -14.12
C ALA A 265 22.98 -1.76 -14.24
N SER A 266 22.57 -3.00 -14.46
CA SER A 266 21.15 -3.38 -14.37
C SER A 266 20.59 -3.11 -12.96
N ALA A 267 19.27 -2.91 -12.86
CA ALA A 267 18.65 -2.52 -11.60
C ALA A 267 17.41 -3.35 -11.26
N ASP A 268 16.25 -2.96 -11.78
CA ASP A 268 14.99 -3.48 -11.29
C ASP A 268 14.38 -4.50 -12.23
N ILE A 269 13.47 -5.33 -11.72
CA ILE A 269 12.82 -6.40 -12.48
C ILE A 269 11.38 -6.57 -12.01
N HIS A 270 10.43 -6.54 -12.95
CA HIS A 270 9.01 -6.71 -12.64
C HIS A 270 8.31 -7.57 -13.69
N ILE A 271 7.29 -8.29 -13.24
CA ILE A 271 6.36 -9.03 -14.07
C ILE A 271 5.08 -8.22 -14.16
N SER A 272 4.48 -8.15 -15.35
CA SER A 272 3.19 -7.50 -15.55
C SER A 272 2.10 -8.18 -14.70
N PRO A 273 1.05 -7.47 -14.24
CA PRO A 273 -0.01 -8.07 -13.42
C PRO A 273 -0.71 -9.29 -14.04
N ASN A 274 -0.72 -9.40 -15.37
CA ASN A 274 -1.26 -10.56 -16.09
C ASN A 274 -0.28 -11.75 -16.22
N GLY A 275 0.94 -11.66 -15.70
CA GLY A 275 1.95 -12.71 -15.69
C GLY A 275 2.64 -12.98 -17.04
N LYS A 276 2.39 -12.19 -18.08
CA LYS A 276 2.86 -12.51 -19.45
C LYS A 276 4.16 -11.83 -19.85
N TRP A 277 4.46 -10.68 -19.24
CA TRP A 277 5.57 -9.82 -19.63
C TRP A 277 6.51 -9.65 -18.46
N LEU A 278 7.81 -9.68 -18.74
CA LEU A 278 8.84 -9.31 -17.79
C LEU A 278 9.61 -8.12 -18.34
N ILE A 279 9.87 -7.14 -17.49
CA ILE A 279 10.70 -5.99 -17.80
C ILE A 279 11.86 -5.95 -16.82
N SER A 280 13.03 -5.57 -17.30
CA SER A 280 14.17 -5.18 -16.46
C SER A 280 14.66 -3.78 -16.84
N SER A 281 15.27 -3.07 -15.89
CA SER A 281 15.89 -1.76 -16.16
C SER A 281 17.41 -1.83 -16.20
N ASN A 282 18.02 -1.09 -17.13
CA ASN A 282 19.47 -0.97 -17.29
C ASN A 282 19.88 0.49 -17.19
N ARG A 283 20.82 0.80 -16.28
CA ARG A 283 21.31 2.16 -16.01
C ARG A 283 22.70 2.36 -16.62
N ILE A 284 23.15 3.61 -16.77
CA ILE A 284 24.54 4.02 -17.07
C ILE A 284 25.02 3.60 -18.48
N THR A 285 25.05 2.30 -18.76
CA THR A 285 25.51 1.71 -20.02
C THR A 285 24.48 1.84 -21.13
N SER A 286 23.19 1.70 -20.79
CA SER A 286 22.08 1.66 -21.74
C SER A 286 20.96 2.68 -21.49
N ASP A 287 20.63 2.98 -20.23
CA ASP A 287 19.49 3.84 -19.83
C ASP A 287 18.20 3.45 -20.58
N ASN A 288 17.83 2.17 -20.46
CA ASN A 288 16.68 1.58 -21.12
C ASN A 288 15.94 0.57 -20.22
N LEU A 289 14.75 0.19 -20.66
CA LEU A 289 14.05 -1.00 -20.20
C LEU A 289 14.20 -2.11 -21.24
N ALA A 290 14.57 -3.32 -20.82
CA ALA A 290 14.56 -4.51 -21.66
C ALA A 290 13.25 -5.26 -21.47
N LEU A 291 12.61 -5.65 -22.58
CA LEU A 291 11.27 -6.25 -22.58
C LEU A 291 11.36 -7.73 -22.97
N PHE A 292 10.64 -8.57 -22.23
CA PHE A 292 10.63 -10.02 -22.43
C PHE A 292 9.21 -10.58 -22.39
N ALA A 293 8.95 -11.56 -23.26
CA ALA A 293 7.79 -12.43 -23.16
C ALA A 293 8.13 -13.61 -22.26
N ILE A 294 7.27 -13.91 -21.30
CA ILE A 294 7.34 -15.13 -20.49
C ILE A 294 6.70 -16.25 -21.31
N GLN A 295 7.51 -17.24 -21.68
CA GLN A 295 7.07 -18.40 -22.46
C GLN A 295 6.35 -19.42 -21.55
N PRO A 296 5.56 -20.36 -22.11
CA PRO A 296 4.84 -21.36 -21.32
C PRO A 296 5.73 -22.25 -20.43
N ASP A 297 7.00 -22.46 -20.80
CA ASP A 297 7.98 -23.20 -20.00
C ASP A 297 8.68 -22.36 -18.91
N GLY A 298 8.29 -21.07 -18.80
CA GLY A 298 8.83 -20.09 -17.87
C GLY A 298 10.02 -19.30 -18.40
N LYS A 299 10.61 -19.69 -19.54
CA LYS A 299 11.77 -18.99 -20.12
C LYS A 299 11.38 -17.63 -20.68
N LEU A 300 12.36 -16.76 -20.80
CA LEU A 300 12.22 -15.43 -21.37
C LEU A 300 12.63 -15.42 -22.84
N LYS A 301 11.82 -14.76 -23.65
CA LYS A 301 12.15 -14.37 -25.03
C LYS A 301 12.25 -12.86 -25.11
N SER A 302 13.40 -12.33 -25.54
CA SER A 302 13.59 -10.90 -25.72
C SER A 302 12.64 -10.35 -26.80
N MET A 303 12.07 -9.18 -26.52
CA MET A 303 11.10 -8.48 -27.38
C MET A 303 11.63 -7.14 -27.89
N GLY A 304 12.74 -6.66 -27.32
CA GLY A 304 13.34 -5.37 -27.65
C GLY A 304 13.58 -4.51 -26.42
N TYR A 305 13.78 -3.23 -26.66
CA TYR A 305 14.21 -2.26 -25.66
C TYR A 305 13.41 -0.97 -25.79
N GLN A 306 13.13 -0.32 -24.67
CA GLN A 306 12.51 1.00 -24.59
C GLN A 306 13.51 1.96 -23.95
N ALA A 307 13.98 2.96 -24.71
CA ALA A 307 14.81 4.01 -24.15
C ALA A 307 14.02 4.84 -23.13
N VAL A 308 14.68 5.19 -22.01
CA VAL A 308 14.12 6.00 -20.92
C VAL A 308 15.15 7.03 -20.46
N ALA A 309 14.75 7.91 -19.55
CA ALA A 309 15.63 8.88 -18.92
C ALA A 309 16.71 8.17 -18.08
N LYS A 310 17.83 8.86 -17.87
CA LYS A 310 19.05 8.26 -17.31
C LYS A 310 18.85 7.73 -15.88
N MET A 311 19.54 6.62 -15.62
CA MET A 311 19.57 5.93 -14.33
C MET A 311 18.16 5.47 -13.87
N PRO A 312 17.43 4.66 -14.67
CA PRO A 312 16.13 4.10 -14.28
C PRO A 312 16.29 3.04 -13.17
N ARG A 313 16.41 3.49 -11.92
CA ARG A 313 16.77 2.63 -10.78
C ARG A 313 15.62 1.77 -10.28
N ASN A 314 14.39 2.22 -10.48
CA ASN A 314 13.19 1.48 -10.11
C ASN A 314 12.06 1.86 -11.06
N PHE A 315 11.12 0.94 -11.25
CA PHE A 315 9.88 1.21 -11.94
C PHE A 315 8.77 0.38 -11.31
N SER A 316 7.51 0.73 -11.57
CA SER A 316 6.37 -0.06 -11.11
C SER A 316 5.25 0.00 -12.13
N TYR A 317 4.55 -1.12 -12.30
CA TYR A 317 3.22 -1.09 -12.89
C TYR A 317 2.26 -0.40 -11.93
N ASP A 318 1.25 0.26 -12.49
CA ASP A 318 0.06 0.54 -11.70
C ASP A 318 -0.72 -0.76 -11.41
N PRO A 319 -1.61 -0.78 -10.42
CA PRO A 319 -2.34 -2.00 -10.04
C PRO A 319 -3.19 -2.61 -11.16
N SER A 320 -3.64 -1.81 -12.14
CA SER A 320 -4.36 -2.34 -13.31
C SER A 320 -3.44 -2.92 -14.39
N GLY A 321 -2.14 -2.61 -14.34
CA GLY A 321 -1.15 -2.96 -15.35
C GLY A 321 -1.32 -2.22 -16.67
N LYS A 322 -2.07 -1.11 -16.69
CA LYS A 322 -2.29 -0.26 -17.87
C LYS A 322 -1.15 0.74 -18.05
N TRP A 323 -0.47 1.10 -16.97
CA TRP A 323 0.56 2.11 -16.92
C TRP A 323 1.82 1.56 -16.25
N LEU A 324 2.97 2.07 -16.70
CA LEU A 324 4.29 1.80 -16.13
C LEU A 324 4.93 3.14 -15.76
N PHE A 325 5.35 3.27 -14.51
CA PHE A 325 6.01 4.46 -13.99
C PHE A 325 7.50 4.15 -13.78
N VAL A 326 8.40 4.96 -14.35
CA VAL A 326 9.84 4.69 -14.40
C VAL A 326 10.61 5.81 -13.70
N ALA A 327 11.16 5.52 -12.52
CA ALA A 327 11.91 6.48 -11.71
C ALA A 327 13.36 6.61 -12.19
N SER A 328 13.68 7.78 -12.75
CA SER A 328 14.99 8.09 -13.33
C SER A 328 15.78 8.98 -12.37
N GLN A 329 16.71 8.36 -11.64
CA GLN A 329 17.37 8.96 -10.48
C GLN A 329 18.11 10.26 -10.83
N THR A 330 18.91 10.26 -11.88
CA THR A 330 19.79 11.41 -12.19
C THR A 330 19.10 12.50 -13.00
N GLU A 331 17.94 12.20 -13.60
CA GLU A 331 17.13 13.15 -14.36
C GLU A 331 15.97 13.75 -13.57
N ASN A 332 15.82 13.38 -12.28
CA ASN A 332 14.81 13.95 -11.39
C ASN A 332 13.37 13.89 -11.95
N ARG A 333 13.03 12.75 -12.55
CA ARG A 333 11.70 12.54 -13.14
C ARG A 333 11.24 11.09 -13.04
N ILE A 334 9.93 10.93 -13.04
CA ILE A 334 9.24 9.66 -13.26
C ILE A 334 8.55 9.76 -14.62
N GLN A 335 9.01 8.97 -15.58
CA GLN A 335 8.32 8.84 -16.87
C GLN A 335 7.13 7.90 -16.73
N VAL A 336 6.08 8.15 -17.50
CA VAL A 336 4.85 7.35 -17.49
C VAL A 336 4.60 6.78 -18.89
N PHE A 337 4.43 5.47 -18.98
CA PHE A 337 4.16 4.75 -20.23
C PHE A 337 2.82 4.05 -20.15
N SER A 338 2.02 4.08 -21.21
CA SER A 338 0.95 3.09 -21.37
C SER A 338 1.53 1.74 -21.76
N VAL A 339 0.88 0.68 -21.30
CA VAL A 339 1.27 -0.71 -21.54
C VAL A 339 0.21 -1.37 -22.43
N ASN A 340 0.60 -1.85 -23.59
CA ASN A 340 -0.24 -2.74 -24.37
C ASN A 340 -0.25 -4.12 -23.71
N GLN A 341 -1.34 -4.50 -23.05
CA GLN A 341 -1.38 -5.74 -22.28
C GLN A 341 -1.32 -7.01 -23.14
N GLN A 342 -1.68 -6.91 -24.42
CA GLN A 342 -1.63 -8.01 -25.39
C GLN A 342 -0.24 -8.21 -25.98
N THR A 343 0.56 -7.15 -26.10
CA THR A 343 1.88 -7.21 -26.76
C THR A 343 3.06 -6.86 -25.85
N GLY A 344 2.82 -6.41 -24.61
CA GLY A 344 3.86 -5.95 -23.68
C GLY A 344 4.55 -4.64 -24.08
N GLN A 345 4.21 -4.05 -25.24
CA GLN A 345 4.85 -2.82 -25.73
C GLN A 345 4.49 -1.61 -24.87
N LEU A 346 5.44 -0.68 -24.78
CA LEU A 346 5.31 0.57 -24.03
C LEU A 346 5.10 1.74 -25.00
N SER A 347 4.32 2.73 -24.58
CA SER A 347 4.18 4.00 -25.29
C SER A 347 4.26 5.16 -24.29
N ASP A 348 5.23 6.04 -24.47
CA ASP A 348 5.45 7.18 -23.58
C ASP A 348 4.25 8.13 -23.60
N SER A 349 3.63 8.34 -22.45
CA SER A 349 2.45 9.20 -22.33
C SER A 349 2.82 10.68 -22.31
N LYS A 350 4.10 11.03 -22.14
CA LYS A 350 4.59 12.41 -21.98
C LYS A 350 3.99 13.13 -20.76
N GLN A 351 3.60 12.38 -19.73
CA GLN A 351 2.99 12.88 -18.48
C GLN A 351 3.94 12.72 -17.30
N ASP A 352 5.14 13.25 -17.46
CA ASP A 352 6.19 13.12 -16.48
C ASP A 352 5.88 13.77 -15.14
N ILE A 353 6.36 13.13 -14.09
CA ILE A 353 6.29 13.65 -12.72
C ILE A 353 7.69 14.13 -12.35
N SER A 354 7.82 15.42 -12.00
CA SER A 354 9.08 15.96 -11.49
C SER A 354 9.26 15.56 -10.02
N VAL A 355 10.30 14.81 -9.72
CA VAL A 355 10.66 14.38 -8.35
C VAL A 355 12.17 14.35 -8.25
N SER A 356 12.76 14.86 -7.17
CA SER A 356 14.22 14.82 -7.03
C SER A 356 14.70 13.41 -6.69
N SER A 357 15.63 12.88 -7.48
CA SER A 357 16.29 11.58 -7.27
C SER A 357 15.37 10.41 -6.88
N PRO A 358 14.30 10.13 -7.64
CA PRO A 358 13.34 9.08 -7.32
C PRO A 358 13.96 7.70 -7.58
N VAL A 359 13.76 6.77 -6.65
CA VAL A 359 14.39 5.44 -6.66
C VAL A 359 13.51 4.31 -6.13
N CYS A 360 12.29 4.59 -5.65
CA CYS A 360 11.31 3.58 -5.29
C CYS A 360 9.88 4.10 -5.53
N LEU A 361 9.01 3.26 -6.08
CA LEU A 361 7.63 3.57 -6.44
C LEU A 361 6.69 2.51 -5.87
N LEU A 362 5.72 2.93 -5.05
CA LEU A 362 4.68 2.04 -4.52
C LEU A 362 3.29 2.61 -4.76
N PHE A 363 2.39 1.78 -5.28
CA PHE A 363 0.98 2.12 -5.38
C PHE A 363 0.21 1.67 -4.14
N LEU A 364 -0.57 2.60 -3.61
CA LEU A 364 -1.45 2.38 -2.47
C LEU A 364 -2.88 2.66 -2.89
N LYS A 365 -3.74 1.65 -2.79
CA LYS A 365 -5.19 1.85 -2.93
C LYS A 365 -5.66 2.71 -1.75
N LYS A 366 -6.42 3.77 -2.02
CA LYS A 366 -7.16 4.42 -0.93
C LYS A 366 -8.40 3.59 -0.62
N PRO A 367 -8.95 3.69 0.59
CA PRO A 367 -10.23 3.03 0.89
C PRO A 367 -11.33 3.57 -0.04
N ASP A 368 -11.86 2.69 -0.89
CA ASP A 368 -12.78 3.01 -1.99
C ASP A 368 -14.25 2.77 -1.62
N SER A 369 -14.52 2.21 -0.44
CA SER A 369 -15.86 2.02 0.11
C SER A 369 -16.00 2.54 1.55
N PRO A 370 -17.21 2.94 1.96
CA PRO A 370 -17.49 3.24 3.37
C PRO A 370 -17.11 2.09 4.31
N GLU A 371 -17.28 0.84 3.87
CA GLU A 371 -16.90 -0.36 4.63
C GLU A 371 -15.39 -0.48 4.83
N GLU A 372 -14.58 -0.32 3.77
CA GLU A 372 -13.12 -0.31 3.89
C GLU A 372 -12.65 0.84 4.81
N ARG A 373 -13.33 1.99 4.78
CA ARG A 373 -13.03 3.12 5.68
C ARG A 373 -13.39 2.82 7.13
N LEU A 374 -14.53 2.19 7.39
CA LEU A 374 -14.90 1.74 8.73
C LEU A 374 -13.86 0.77 9.30
N GLN A 375 -13.41 -0.19 8.49
CA GLN A 375 -12.36 -1.12 8.86
C GLN A 375 -11.03 -0.40 9.15
N ALA A 376 -10.60 0.52 8.28
CA ALA A 376 -9.39 1.31 8.48
C ALA A 376 -9.45 2.21 9.74
N LEU A 377 -10.65 2.64 10.13
CA LEU A 377 -10.88 3.40 11.37
C LEU A 377 -10.96 2.51 12.63
N GLY A 378 -10.86 1.18 12.48
CA GLY A 378 -11.05 0.24 13.59
C GLY A 378 -12.48 0.22 14.13
N ILE A 379 -13.47 0.62 13.33
CA ILE A 379 -14.87 0.72 13.75
C ILE A 379 -15.60 -0.57 13.38
N GLN A 380 -16.07 -1.27 14.40
CA GLN A 380 -17.01 -2.38 14.22
C GLN A 380 -18.44 -1.87 14.24
N LEU A 381 -19.24 -2.28 13.25
CA LEU A 381 -20.67 -1.97 13.22
C LEU A 381 -21.43 -2.85 14.20
N LEU A 382 -22.44 -2.25 14.83
CA LEU A 382 -23.31 -2.93 15.79
C LEU A 382 -24.27 -3.86 15.04
N LYS A 383 -24.68 -4.95 15.67
CA LYS A 383 -25.81 -5.74 15.16
C LYS A 383 -27.07 -4.90 15.36
N PRO A 384 -27.83 -4.56 14.30
CA PRO A 384 -29.00 -3.71 14.45
C PRO A 384 -30.02 -4.34 15.41
N SER A 385 -30.37 -3.62 16.49
CA SER A 385 -31.40 -4.08 17.43
C SER A 385 -32.80 -3.92 16.85
N THR A 386 -33.69 -4.87 17.18
CA THR A 386 -35.11 -4.85 16.83
C THR A 386 -35.79 -3.61 17.43
N PRO A 387 -36.74 -2.95 16.73
CA PRO A 387 -37.45 -1.80 17.29
C PRO A 387 -38.16 -2.13 18.61
N LEU A 388 -38.18 -1.18 19.56
CA LEU A 388 -38.76 -1.36 20.89
C LEU A 388 -40.28 -1.11 20.95
N ALA A 389 -40.86 -0.54 19.88
CA ALA A 389 -42.29 -0.23 19.77
C ALA A 389 -42.72 -0.18 18.29
N ASN A 390 -43.94 0.29 18.01
CA ASN A 390 -44.53 0.39 16.67
C ASN A 390 -43.92 1.53 15.81
N TYR A 391 -42.61 1.50 15.59
CA TYR A 391 -41.90 2.38 14.66
C TYR A 391 -40.76 1.61 13.97
N VAL A 392 -40.26 2.14 12.86
CA VAL A 392 -39.14 1.57 12.12
C VAL A 392 -37.92 2.48 12.24
N LYS A 393 -36.73 1.87 12.31
CA LYS A 393 -35.46 2.61 12.34
C LYS A 393 -35.04 3.16 10.98
N PHE A 394 -35.70 2.70 9.92
CA PHE A 394 -35.44 3.06 8.54
C PHE A 394 -36.76 3.01 7.76
N THR A 395 -37.07 4.07 7.04
CA THR A 395 -38.10 4.06 5.99
C THR A 395 -37.58 4.78 4.75
N ARG A 396 -38.15 4.48 3.59
CA ARG A 396 -37.69 5.00 2.30
C ARG A 396 -38.87 5.55 1.49
N ALA A 397 -38.73 6.75 0.97
CA ALA A 397 -39.64 7.36 -0.01
C ALA A 397 -38.85 7.75 -1.26
N GLY A 398 -39.08 7.06 -2.37
CA GLY A 398 -38.30 7.24 -3.59
C GLY A 398 -36.82 6.91 -3.37
N ASN A 399 -35.92 7.86 -3.58
CA ASN A 399 -34.49 7.71 -3.29
C ASN A 399 -34.07 8.32 -1.93
N ILE A 400 -35.01 8.78 -1.11
CA ILE A 400 -34.72 9.36 0.20
C ILE A 400 -35.01 8.33 1.29
N ALA A 401 -34.02 8.08 2.13
CA ALA A 401 -34.12 7.28 3.34
C ALA A 401 -34.19 8.19 4.57
N TYR A 402 -35.10 7.86 5.48
CA TYR A 402 -35.26 8.50 6.78
C TYR A 402 -34.89 7.50 7.85
N LEU A 403 -33.95 7.88 8.71
CA LEU A 403 -33.55 7.09 9.87
C LEU A 403 -34.01 7.78 11.14
N SER A 404 -34.63 7.01 12.03
CA SER A 404 -35.11 7.52 13.33
C SER A 404 -33.93 7.88 14.25
N GLY A 405 -34.25 8.50 15.39
CA GLY A 405 -33.29 8.73 16.46
C GLY A 405 -32.56 7.46 16.89
N HIS A 406 -31.23 7.56 17.00
CA HIS A 406 -30.34 6.55 17.54
C HIS A 406 -29.56 7.13 18.71
N LEU A 407 -29.49 6.34 19.79
CA LEU A 407 -28.77 6.66 21.01
C LEU A 407 -27.29 6.25 20.90
N PRO A 408 -26.40 6.81 21.74
CA PRO A 408 -24.96 6.54 21.74
C PRO A 408 -24.65 5.17 22.35
N GLU A 409 -24.97 4.11 21.62
CA GLU A 409 -24.73 2.72 22.01
C GLU A 409 -23.23 2.39 21.93
N LYS A 410 -22.67 1.87 23.03
CA LYS A 410 -21.26 1.47 23.10
C LYS A 410 -21.09 0.05 22.56
N ALA A 411 -19.90 -0.26 22.05
CA ALA A 411 -19.60 -1.59 21.51
C ALA A 411 -19.67 -2.72 22.56
N ASP A 412 -19.39 -2.41 23.83
CA ASP A 412 -19.49 -3.33 24.98
C ASP A 412 -20.92 -3.44 25.54
N GLY A 413 -21.88 -2.73 24.94
CA GLY A 413 -23.26 -2.65 25.38
C GLY A 413 -23.56 -1.43 26.26
N GLY A 414 -24.85 -1.09 26.32
CA GLY A 414 -25.36 0.09 27.03
C GLY A 414 -25.10 1.40 26.29
N PHE A 415 -25.42 2.52 26.94
CA PHE A 415 -25.37 3.85 26.33
C PHE A 415 -24.44 4.79 27.10
N VAL A 416 -23.93 5.81 26.42
CA VAL A 416 -23.35 6.97 27.11
C VAL A 416 -24.48 7.80 27.71
N LEU A 417 -24.49 7.89 29.04
CA LEU A 417 -25.55 8.55 29.81
C LEU A 417 -25.01 9.81 30.49
N GLY A 418 -25.86 10.81 30.64
CA GLY A 418 -25.53 12.04 31.35
C GLY A 418 -25.89 13.30 30.58
N LYS A 419 -25.60 14.43 31.22
CA LYS A 419 -25.98 15.76 30.75
C LYS A 419 -24.73 16.61 30.53
N LEU A 420 -24.63 17.19 29.34
CA LEU A 420 -23.53 18.07 28.93
C LEU A 420 -23.58 19.40 29.68
N GLY A 421 -22.40 19.88 30.11
CA GLY A 421 -22.30 21.08 30.96
C GLY A 421 -22.62 20.84 32.44
N ASN A 422 -22.80 19.57 32.81
CA ASN A 422 -22.96 19.14 34.20
C ASN A 422 -22.08 17.91 34.47
N LYS A 423 -22.54 16.72 34.04
CA LYS A 423 -21.83 15.45 34.28
C LYS A 423 -20.90 15.05 33.14
N LEU A 424 -21.11 15.60 31.95
CA LEU A 424 -20.34 15.28 30.75
C LEU A 424 -19.66 16.52 30.18
N THR A 425 -18.42 16.32 29.75
CA THR A 425 -17.59 17.27 28.98
C THR A 425 -17.96 17.28 27.50
N VAL A 426 -17.47 18.28 26.75
CA VAL A 426 -17.69 18.37 25.30
C VAL A 426 -17.07 17.17 24.58
N GLU A 427 -15.88 16.76 25.01
CA GLU A 427 -15.11 15.64 24.45
C GLU A 427 -15.86 14.30 24.64
N GLU A 428 -16.41 14.06 25.83
CA GLU A 428 -17.27 12.90 26.09
C GLU A 428 -18.56 12.96 25.26
N GLY A 429 -19.12 14.16 25.07
CA GLY A 429 -20.24 14.39 24.16
C GLY A 429 -19.91 14.06 22.71
N GLN A 430 -18.72 14.44 22.23
CA GLN A 430 -18.27 14.11 20.88
C GLN A 430 -18.12 12.61 20.70
N ALA A 431 -17.56 11.91 21.70
CA ALA A 431 -17.50 10.46 21.70
C ALA A 431 -18.91 9.83 21.65
N ALA A 432 -19.86 10.37 22.41
CA ALA A 432 -21.26 9.93 22.36
C ALA A 432 -21.89 10.16 20.97
N ALA A 433 -21.72 11.34 20.38
CA ALA A 433 -22.21 11.66 19.04
C ALA A 433 -21.61 10.72 17.97
N LYS A 434 -20.34 10.36 18.10
CA LYS A 434 -19.69 9.35 17.27
C LYS A 434 -20.38 7.98 17.41
N PHE A 435 -20.67 7.53 18.64
CA PHE A 435 -21.37 6.25 18.86
C PHE A 435 -22.79 6.23 18.25
N ALA A 436 -23.56 7.31 18.40
CA ALA A 436 -24.86 7.43 17.74
C ALA A 436 -24.73 7.36 16.21
N GLY A 437 -23.67 7.95 15.65
CA GLY A 437 -23.32 7.83 14.23
C GLY A 437 -23.00 6.40 13.79
N ILE A 438 -22.25 5.64 14.59
CA ILE A 438 -21.95 4.22 14.31
C ILE A 438 -23.25 3.41 14.30
N ALA A 439 -24.15 3.64 15.25
CA ALA A 439 -25.45 2.96 15.31
C ALA A 439 -26.30 3.26 14.04
N LEU A 440 -26.31 4.51 13.59
CA LEU A 440 -26.98 4.93 12.35
C LEU A 440 -26.38 4.26 11.09
N ILE A 441 -25.06 4.21 10.98
CA ILE A 441 -24.36 3.51 9.89
C ILE A 441 -24.67 2.01 9.94
N SER A 442 -24.75 1.43 11.13
CA SER A 442 -25.10 0.01 11.33
C SER A 442 -26.49 -0.30 10.81
N THR A 443 -27.48 0.56 11.12
CA THR A 443 -28.83 0.46 10.56
C THR A 443 -28.83 0.61 9.04
N LEU A 444 -28.13 1.60 8.48
CA LEU A 444 -27.98 1.74 7.02
C LEU A 444 -27.40 0.47 6.39
N LYS A 445 -26.31 -0.06 6.94
CA LYS A 445 -25.66 -1.27 6.41
C LYS A 445 -26.60 -2.47 6.45
N GLY A 446 -27.33 -2.65 7.56
CA GLY A 446 -28.30 -3.72 7.71
C GLY A 446 -29.45 -3.65 6.70
N GLN A 447 -29.90 -2.44 6.34
CA GLN A 447 -31.00 -2.24 5.41
C GLN A 447 -30.57 -2.27 3.93
N LEU A 448 -29.38 -1.73 3.63
CA LEU A 448 -28.91 -1.57 2.27
C LEU A 448 -28.05 -2.75 1.79
N GLY A 449 -27.45 -3.50 2.70
CA GLY A 449 -26.45 -4.53 2.42
C GLY A 449 -25.09 -3.97 1.98
N ASP A 450 -25.07 -2.82 1.30
CA ASP A 450 -23.89 -2.13 0.78
C ASP A 450 -24.03 -0.61 0.98
N LEU A 451 -23.11 0.00 1.72
CA LEU A 451 -23.12 1.43 2.02
C LEU A 451 -22.74 2.30 0.83
N ARG A 452 -22.19 1.74 -0.25
CA ARG A 452 -21.98 2.47 -1.52
C ARG A 452 -23.30 2.90 -2.17
N ARG A 453 -24.42 2.32 -1.75
CA ARG A 453 -25.78 2.75 -2.15
C ARG A 453 -26.17 4.11 -1.57
N VAL A 454 -25.41 4.64 -0.62
CA VAL A 454 -25.55 6.02 -0.13
C VAL A 454 -24.95 6.99 -1.14
N LYS A 455 -25.80 7.84 -1.71
CA LYS A 455 -25.39 8.92 -2.61
C LYS A 455 -24.85 10.11 -1.84
N ARG A 456 -25.52 10.52 -0.76
CA ARG A 456 -25.05 11.53 0.21
C ARG A 456 -25.92 11.58 1.46
N ILE A 457 -25.38 12.13 2.55
CA ILE A 457 -26.16 12.49 3.74
C ILE A 457 -26.74 13.90 3.53
N LEU A 458 -28.07 14.03 3.58
CA LEU A 458 -28.75 15.29 3.30
C LEU A 458 -28.81 16.19 4.54
N LYS A 459 -29.36 15.64 5.62
CA LYS A 459 -29.67 16.39 6.85
C LYS A 459 -29.43 15.51 8.06
N VAL A 460 -28.92 16.13 9.11
CA VAL A 460 -28.75 15.52 10.44
C VAL A 460 -29.37 16.44 11.47
N THR A 461 -30.11 15.84 12.40
CA THR A 461 -30.61 16.51 13.59
C THR A 461 -30.01 15.82 14.81
N GLY A 462 -29.22 16.57 15.58
CA GLY A 462 -28.64 16.10 16.83
C GLY A 462 -29.34 16.73 18.02
N TYR A 463 -29.87 15.91 18.91
CA TYR A 463 -30.41 16.30 20.19
C TYR A 463 -29.36 16.02 21.27
N VAL A 464 -29.02 17.03 22.06
CA VAL A 464 -27.97 16.95 23.10
C VAL A 464 -28.61 17.15 24.46
N ASN A 465 -28.57 16.12 25.30
CA ASN A 465 -29.02 16.21 26.69
C ASN A 465 -28.08 17.16 27.44
N SER A 466 -28.52 18.39 27.68
CA SER A 466 -27.65 19.47 28.14
C SER A 466 -28.29 20.28 29.26
N ASP A 467 -27.44 20.86 30.09
CA ASP A 467 -27.86 21.85 31.08
C ASP A 467 -28.44 23.10 30.36
N PRO A 468 -29.46 23.78 30.93
CA PRO A 468 -30.00 25.00 30.33
C PRO A 468 -28.94 26.08 30.06
N SER A 469 -27.84 26.10 30.80
CA SER A 469 -26.74 27.06 30.62
C SER A 469 -25.70 26.62 29.56
N PHE A 470 -25.76 25.37 29.08
CA PHE A 470 -24.80 24.85 28.12
C PHE A 470 -25.12 25.31 26.69
N THR A 471 -24.12 25.81 25.97
CA THR A 471 -24.28 26.41 24.63
C THR A 471 -23.39 25.77 23.55
N GLN A 472 -22.67 24.69 23.89
CA GLN A 472 -21.69 24.05 23.00
C GLN A 472 -22.23 22.80 22.28
N GLN A 473 -23.55 22.67 22.10
CA GLN A 473 -24.18 21.56 21.39
C GLN A 473 -23.62 21.36 19.96
N PRO A 474 -23.31 22.42 19.18
CA PRO A 474 -22.66 22.25 17.89
C PRO A 474 -21.29 21.56 17.97
N MET A 475 -20.53 21.80 19.03
CA MET A 475 -19.21 21.19 19.24
C MET A 475 -19.32 19.71 19.58
N VAL A 476 -20.31 19.34 20.40
CA VAL A 476 -20.67 17.94 20.69
C VAL A 476 -20.99 17.18 19.40
N MET A 477 -21.81 17.78 18.53
CA MET A 477 -22.22 17.15 17.27
C MET A 477 -21.10 17.04 16.23
N ASN A 478 -19.93 17.64 16.44
CA ASN A 478 -18.77 17.43 15.55
C ASN A 478 -18.32 15.98 15.57
N GLY A 479 -18.42 15.27 16.70
CA GLY A 479 -18.04 13.85 16.76
C GLY A 479 -18.84 12.97 15.79
N PHE A 480 -20.11 13.29 15.55
CA PHE A 480 -20.92 12.65 14.51
C PHE A 480 -20.48 13.10 13.10
N SER A 481 -20.32 14.40 12.89
CA SER A 481 -20.03 14.94 11.56
C SER A 481 -18.66 14.50 11.03
N ASP A 482 -17.65 14.47 11.89
CA ASP A 482 -16.30 14.02 11.56
C ASP A 482 -16.30 12.53 11.19
N LEU A 483 -17.08 11.71 11.91
CA LEU A 483 -17.27 10.30 11.55
C LEU A 483 -17.90 10.14 10.17
N MET A 484 -18.97 10.88 9.86
CA MET A 484 -19.65 10.76 8.57
C MET A 484 -18.74 11.17 7.41
N VAL A 485 -17.94 12.22 7.58
CA VAL A 485 -16.96 12.63 6.57
C VAL A 485 -15.83 11.59 6.47
N ALA A 486 -15.36 11.03 7.57
CA ALA A 486 -14.34 9.98 7.54
C ALA A 486 -14.82 8.71 6.82
N VAL A 487 -16.10 8.35 6.96
CA VAL A 487 -16.68 7.14 6.34
C VAL A 487 -17.14 7.38 4.90
N PHE A 488 -17.86 8.47 4.62
CA PHE A 488 -18.46 8.72 3.31
C PHE A 488 -17.69 9.73 2.45
N GLY A 489 -16.61 10.34 2.96
CA GLY A 489 -15.89 11.40 2.26
C GLY A 489 -16.75 12.65 2.10
N ASP A 490 -16.67 13.32 0.95
CA ASP A 490 -17.51 14.49 0.66
C ASP A 490 -19.02 14.18 0.71
N LYS A 491 -19.42 12.94 0.41
CA LYS A 491 -20.81 12.47 0.53
C LYS A 491 -21.32 12.45 1.97
N GLY A 492 -20.41 12.52 2.95
CA GLY A 492 -20.70 12.59 4.38
C GLY A 492 -20.99 14.00 4.90
N LYS A 493 -20.65 15.05 4.14
CA LYS A 493 -20.99 16.44 4.49
C LYS A 493 -22.50 16.65 4.36
N HIS A 494 -23.12 17.29 5.34
CA HIS A 494 -24.58 17.40 5.46
C HIS A 494 -25.00 18.73 6.07
N ALA A 495 -26.26 19.14 5.83
CA ALA A 495 -26.89 20.16 6.63
C ALA A 495 -27.11 19.63 8.06
N ARG A 496 -26.92 20.46 9.09
CA ARG A 496 -26.98 20.01 10.49
C ARG A 496 -27.78 20.97 11.36
N SER A 497 -28.56 20.42 12.30
CA SER A 497 -29.07 21.13 13.47
C SER A 497 -28.52 20.45 14.72
N ALA A 498 -28.06 21.22 15.71
CA ALA A 498 -27.59 20.72 17.00
C ALA A 498 -28.37 21.44 18.10
N ILE A 499 -29.22 20.71 18.82
CA ILE A 499 -30.28 21.27 19.68
C ILE A 499 -30.08 20.77 21.10
N GLY A 500 -30.13 21.68 22.08
CA GLY A 500 -30.15 21.31 23.49
C GLY A 500 -31.54 20.83 23.91
N VAL A 501 -31.61 19.70 24.61
CA VAL A 501 -32.86 19.16 25.17
C VAL A 501 -32.70 18.87 26.66
N ASN A 502 -33.81 18.98 27.40
CA ASN A 502 -33.78 18.83 28.86
C ASN A 502 -33.48 17.39 29.31
N THR A 503 -33.97 16.39 28.58
CA THR A 503 -33.76 14.97 28.88
C THR A 503 -33.96 14.15 27.61
N LEU A 504 -33.22 13.06 27.48
CA LEU A 504 -33.37 12.06 26.42
C LEU A 504 -33.75 10.70 27.01
N PRO A 505 -34.26 9.76 26.20
CA PRO A 505 -34.56 8.40 26.66
C PRO A 505 -33.37 7.78 27.41
N ASN A 506 -33.66 7.11 28.53
CA ASN A 506 -32.66 6.51 29.42
C ASN A 506 -31.60 7.48 29.98
N ASN A 507 -31.83 8.79 29.90
CA ASN A 507 -30.83 9.83 30.20
C ASN A 507 -29.59 9.75 29.29
N ALA A 508 -29.77 9.33 28.04
CA ALA A 508 -28.69 9.31 27.04
C ALA A 508 -28.07 10.70 26.85
N ALA A 509 -26.79 10.74 26.52
CA ALA A 509 -26.06 11.99 26.30
C ALA A 509 -26.51 12.72 25.01
N VAL A 510 -26.80 11.95 23.96
CA VAL A 510 -27.24 12.44 22.65
C VAL A 510 -28.27 11.51 22.03
N GLU A 511 -29.03 12.03 21.08
CA GLU A 511 -29.84 11.24 20.16
C GLU A 511 -29.70 11.86 18.78
N VAL A 512 -29.47 11.05 17.75
CA VAL A 512 -29.21 11.55 16.40
C VAL A 512 -30.10 10.87 15.39
N GLU A 513 -30.70 11.65 14.51
CA GLU A 513 -31.44 11.18 13.33
C GLU A 513 -30.80 11.75 12.07
N MET A 514 -31.04 11.08 10.92
CA MET A 514 -30.53 11.56 9.65
C MET A 514 -31.42 11.19 8.46
N ILE A 515 -31.30 12.02 7.43
CA ILE A 515 -31.93 11.84 6.12
C ILE A 515 -30.83 11.62 5.09
N VAL A 516 -30.97 10.58 4.27
CA VAL A 516 -29.94 10.10 3.36
C VAL A 516 -30.52 9.98 1.96
N GLU A 517 -29.81 10.48 0.95
CA GLU A 517 -30.12 10.22 -0.45
C GLU A 517 -29.41 8.94 -0.89
N LEU A 518 -30.14 8.04 -1.54
CA LEU A 518 -29.66 6.78 -2.09
C LEU A 518 -29.56 6.87 -3.62
N TYR A 519 -28.78 5.95 -4.21
CA TYR A 519 -28.80 5.71 -5.65
C TYR A 519 -30.05 4.94 -6.10
#